data_AF-A0A9E3UVH8-F1
#
_entry.id   AF-A0A9E3UVH8-F1
#
_cell.length_a   1.000
_cell.length_b   1.000
_cell.length_c   1.000
_cell.angle_alpha   90.00
_cell.angle_beta   90.00
_cell.angle_gamma   90.00
#
_symmetry.space_group_name_H-M   'P 1'
#
loop_
_entity.id
_entity.type
_entity.pdbx_description
1 polymer ?
#
loop_
_entity_poly.entity_id
_entity_poly.type
_entity_poly.pdbx_seq_one_letter_code
_entity_poly.pdbx_strand_id
1 'polypeptide(L)'
;MKRLQPFRLSVLGLFAVLAAPSLHGAAVVLPNAADGTEGGSGLNTVLQNGPRTVQLQFAASLLAGVPVGSQFEGISFRLDGSQSTAQPSATYSYEEYKIVLAQAANSIADMSATFADNMVSPVAVFDGPLTITAASYPGGSTPNDWGATIAFDVPYAYQGGDLVVWITHPAASGGSGMFLDAMVGTADYRGLRNASTFNATTANIVSDGVTVMRLEFTPIPEPTTVATLAGLGLLGLTGWRRLRRAAATPIAGY
;
A
#
# COMPACT_ATOMS: atom_id res chain seq x y z
N MET A 1 -37.72 -47.33 -50.51
CA MET A 1 -36.29 -47.20 -50.15
C MET A 1 -35.98 -45.74 -49.81
N LYS A 2 -35.87 -45.39 -48.52
CA LYS A 2 -35.35 -44.10 -48.05
C LYS A 2 -34.34 -44.40 -46.94
N ARG A 3 -33.07 -44.12 -47.20
CA ARG A 3 -31.95 -44.28 -46.25
C ARG A 3 -32.01 -43.15 -45.22
N LEU A 4 -32.13 -43.47 -43.93
CA LEU A 4 -31.84 -42.53 -42.84
C LEU A 4 -30.32 -42.46 -42.64
N GLN A 5 -29.77 -41.25 -42.66
CA GLN A 5 -28.38 -40.98 -42.27
C GLN A 5 -28.28 -40.71 -40.75
N PRO A 6 -27.17 -41.13 -40.09
CA PRO A 6 -27.00 -40.94 -38.67
C PRO A 6 -26.58 -39.50 -38.32
N PHE A 7 -27.24 -38.95 -37.31
CA PHE A 7 -26.93 -37.68 -36.65
C PHE A 7 -25.50 -37.72 -36.08
N ARG A 8 -24.63 -36.80 -36.52
CA ARG A 8 -23.32 -36.55 -35.89
C ARG A 8 -23.52 -35.54 -34.74
N LEU A 9 -23.30 -35.98 -33.51
CA LEU A 9 -23.25 -35.10 -32.34
C LEU A 9 -21.88 -34.42 -32.30
N SER A 10 -21.81 -33.15 -32.71
CA SER A 10 -20.63 -32.30 -32.50
C SER A 10 -20.57 -31.88 -31.04
N VAL A 11 -19.54 -32.35 -30.30
CA VAL A 11 -19.28 -31.94 -28.92
C VAL A 11 -18.53 -30.62 -28.91
N LEU A 12 -19.23 -29.54 -28.56
CA LEU A 12 -18.65 -28.23 -28.28
C LEU A 12 -17.99 -28.29 -26.89
N GLY A 13 -16.65 -28.27 -26.84
CA GLY A 13 -15.91 -28.19 -25.59
C GLY A 13 -15.94 -26.78 -25.02
N LEU A 14 -16.67 -26.58 -23.92
CA LEU A 14 -16.66 -25.33 -23.15
C LEU A 14 -15.37 -25.28 -22.31
N PHE A 15 -14.36 -24.54 -22.78
CA PHE A 15 -13.22 -24.14 -21.97
C PHE A 15 -13.65 -23.02 -21.03
N ALA A 16 -13.89 -23.34 -19.76
CA ALA A 16 -13.98 -22.33 -18.71
C ALA A 16 -12.56 -21.84 -18.41
N VAL A 17 -12.18 -20.70 -18.99
CA VAL A 17 -11.02 -19.93 -18.54
C VAL A 17 -11.38 -19.39 -17.15
N LEU A 18 -10.84 -20.00 -16.09
CA LEU A 18 -10.83 -19.36 -14.78
C LEU A 18 -9.95 -18.12 -14.91
N ALA A 19 -10.58 -16.95 -15.01
CA ALA A 19 -9.91 -15.70 -14.72
C ALA A 19 -9.47 -15.76 -13.25
N ALA A 20 -8.17 -15.96 -13.00
CA ALA A 20 -7.62 -15.55 -11.73
C ALA A 20 -7.97 -14.07 -11.58
N PRO A 21 -8.62 -13.61 -10.49
CA PRO A 21 -8.70 -12.19 -10.24
C PRO A 21 -7.26 -11.68 -10.25
N SER A 22 -6.95 -10.77 -11.16
CA SER A 22 -5.75 -9.97 -11.02
C SER A 22 -5.84 -9.33 -9.64
N LEU A 23 -4.94 -9.71 -8.73
CA LEU A 23 -4.75 -8.97 -7.49
C LEU A 23 -4.38 -7.55 -7.92
N HIS A 24 -5.35 -6.63 -7.94
CA HIS A 24 -5.01 -5.24 -7.76
C HIS A 24 -4.48 -5.10 -6.34
N GLY A 25 -3.38 -4.37 -6.16
CA GLY A 25 -2.81 -4.12 -4.83
C GLY A 25 -3.88 -3.58 -3.88
N ALA A 26 -3.92 -4.13 -2.67
CA ALA A 26 -4.74 -3.61 -1.59
C ALA A 26 -4.11 -2.31 -1.05
N ALA A 27 -4.86 -1.54 -0.27
CA ALA A 27 -4.34 -0.33 0.35
C ALA A 27 -4.82 -0.21 1.80
N VAL A 28 -4.00 0.42 2.63
CA VAL A 28 -4.33 0.81 4.00
C VAL A 28 -4.06 2.30 4.18
N VAL A 29 -4.98 3.00 4.85
CA VAL A 29 -4.81 4.40 5.23
C VAL A 29 -4.29 4.46 6.66
N LEU A 30 -3.26 5.27 6.91
CA LEU A 30 -2.66 5.48 8.21
C LEU A 30 -2.67 6.98 8.58
N PRO A 31 -3.21 7.34 9.76
CA PRO A 31 -4.02 6.50 10.65
C PRO A 31 -5.34 6.04 9.98
N ASN A 32 -5.84 4.85 10.33
CA ASN A 32 -7.04 4.28 9.69
C ASN A 32 -8.33 5.10 9.90
N ALA A 33 -8.39 5.90 10.97
CA ALA A 33 -9.48 6.85 11.20
C ALA A 33 -9.58 7.95 10.14
N ALA A 34 -8.52 8.16 9.34
CA ALA A 34 -8.51 9.11 8.22
C ALA A 34 -9.06 8.48 6.92
N ASP A 35 -9.42 7.19 6.92
CA ASP A 35 -10.06 6.57 5.77
C ASP A 35 -11.45 7.17 5.55
N GLY A 36 -11.64 7.83 4.40
CA GLY A 36 -12.86 8.58 4.08
C GLY A 36 -13.15 9.82 4.95
N THR A 37 -12.27 10.18 5.88
CA THR A 37 -12.47 11.31 6.82
C THR A 37 -11.26 12.24 6.81
N GLU A 38 -11.49 13.54 6.66
CA GLU A 38 -10.43 14.55 6.74
C GLU A 38 -9.83 14.60 8.15
N GLY A 39 -8.51 14.80 8.24
CA GLY A 39 -7.84 15.02 9.51
C GLY A 39 -8.18 16.36 10.16
N GLY A 40 -7.59 16.57 11.34
CA GLY A 40 -7.81 17.77 12.14
C GLY A 40 -6.73 18.84 11.96
N SER A 41 -5.75 18.63 11.09
CA SER A 41 -4.55 19.44 10.95
C SER A 41 -3.93 19.28 9.56
N GLY A 42 -3.04 20.20 9.19
CA GLY A 42 -2.25 20.12 7.97
C GLY A 42 -0.74 20.15 8.26
N LEU A 43 0.02 19.27 7.63
CA LEU A 43 1.48 19.20 7.75
C LEU A 43 2.15 19.22 6.38
N ASN A 44 3.22 20.00 6.23
CA ASN A 44 3.97 20.10 4.97
C ASN A 44 5.29 19.31 4.98
N THR A 45 5.58 18.60 6.07
CA THR A 45 6.93 18.09 6.37
C THR A 45 7.51 17.12 5.35
N VAL A 46 6.71 16.24 4.76
CA VAL A 46 7.24 15.21 3.84
C VAL A 46 7.38 15.70 2.41
N LEU A 47 6.73 16.81 2.03
CA LEU A 47 6.83 17.40 0.69
C LEU A 47 7.15 18.90 0.76
N GLN A 48 8.09 19.25 1.65
CA GLN A 48 8.43 20.64 1.90
C GLN A 48 9.47 21.18 0.90
N ASN A 49 9.42 22.48 0.62
CA ASN A 49 10.43 23.14 -0.23
C ASN A 49 11.79 23.38 0.47
N GLY A 50 11.91 23.07 1.76
CA GLY A 50 13.16 23.11 2.52
C GLY A 50 13.53 21.71 3.05
N PRO A 51 14.79 21.50 3.47
CA PRO A 51 15.25 20.19 3.92
C PRO A 51 14.48 19.71 5.15
N ARG A 52 14.13 18.42 5.17
CA ARG A 52 13.40 17.79 6.26
C ARG A 52 13.93 16.39 6.53
N THR A 53 13.88 16.00 7.79
CA THR A 53 13.95 14.60 8.21
C THR A 53 12.84 14.37 9.23
N VAL A 54 11.99 13.38 8.97
CA VAL A 54 10.81 13.06 9.78
C VAL A 54 10.71 11.55 9.99
N GLN A 55 10.23 11.17 11.15
CA GLN A 55 9.89 9.79 11.46
C GLN A 55 8.47 9.75 12.01
N LEU A 56 7.67 8.82 11.52
CA LEU A 56 6.31 8.59 11.92
C LEU A 56 6.23 7.15 12.40
N GLN A 57 5.69 6.91 13.59
CA GLN A 57 5.43 5.56 14.09
C GLN A 57 3.93 5.36 14.25
N PHE A 58 3.46 4.20 13.82
CA PHE A 58 2.06 3.79 13.86
C PHE A 58 1.93 2.46 14.59
N ALA A 59 0.99 2.39 15.53
CA ALA A 59 0.68 1.19 16.27
C ALA A 59 0.14 0.08 15.36
N ALA A 60 0.44 -1.18 15.68
CA ALA A 60 -0.03 -2.36 14.95
C ALA A 60 -1.57 -2.40 14.80
N SER A 61 -2.31 -1.83 15.75
CA SER A 61 -3.77 -1.75 15.75
C SER A 61 -4.32 -0.98 14.54
N LEU A 62 -3.55 -0.02 14.01
CA LEU A 62 -3.91 0.76 12.81
C LEU A 62 -3.71 -0.03 11.52
N LEU A 63 -2.99 -1.16 11.59
CA LEU A 63 -2.62 -2.04 10.48
C LEU A 63 -3.41 -3.36 10.49
N ALA A 64 -4.52 -3.44 11.23
CA ALA A 64 -5.29 -4.67 11.40
C ALA A 64 -5.78 -5.32 10.08
N GLY A 65 -5.93 -4.53 9.00
CA GLY A 65 -6.27 -5.01 7.66
C GLY A 65 -5.09 -5.49 6.82
N VAL A 66 -3.86 -5.45 7.35
CA VAL A 66 -2.64 -5.84 6.64
C VAL A 66 -2.11 -7.14 7.23
N PRO A 67 -2.25 -8.29 6.51
CA PRO A 67 -1.68 -9.55 6.96
C PRO A 67 -0.16 -9.45 7.13
N VAL A 68 0.38 -10.12 8.15
CA VAL A 68 1.84 -10.29 8.31
C VAL A 68 2.39 -10.99 7.06
N GLY A 69 3.52 -10.48 6.57
CA GLY A 69 4.16 -10.89 5.33
C GLY A 69 3.75 -10.08 4.11
N SER A 70 2.63 -9.33 4.16
CA SER A 70 2.23 -8.44 3.05
C SER A 70 3.37 -7.51 2.66
N GLN A 71 3.51 -7.26 1.36
CA GLN A 71 4.57 -6.41 0.82
C GLN A 71 4.01 -5.02 0.58
N PHE A 72 4.49 -4.01 1.31
CA PHE A 72 4.24 -2.61 0.95
C PHE A 72 5.07 -2.26 -0.28
N GLU A 73 4.45 -1.62 -1.25
CA GLU A 73 5.01 -1.36 -2.58
C GLU A 73 4.91 0.11 -3.00
N GLY A 74 4.17 0.93 -2.25
CA GLY A 74 4.09 2.36 -2.51
C GLY A 74 3.44 3.13 -1.39
N ILE A 75 3.63 4.45 -1.43
CA ILE A 75 3.01 5.40 -0.52
C ILE A 75 2.41 6.58 -1.28
N SER A 76 1.22 7.00 -0.89
CA SER A 76 0.57 8.21 -1.40
C SER A 76 0.17 9.11 -0.24
N PHE A 77 0.11 10.41 -0.50
CA PHE A 77 -0.43 11.41 0.43
C PHE A 77 -1.60 12.13 -0.22
N ARG A 78 -2.42 12.82 0.57
CA ARG A 78 -3.47 13.70 0.09
C ARG A 78 -3.31 15.10 0.68
N LEU A 79 -3.84 16.11 -0.01
CA LEU A 79 -3.82 17.47 0.51
C LEU A 79 -4.77 17.62 1.68
N ASP A 80 -4.40 18.50 2.62
CA ASP A 80 -5.31 18.96 3.67
C ASP A 80 -6.52 19.68 3.04
N GLY A 81 -7.70 19.53 3.64
CA GLY A 81 -8.98 20.06 3.16
C GLY A 81 -9.02 21.59 3.04
N SER A 82 -8.09 22.31 3.67
CA SER A 82 -7.90 23.75 3.46
C SER A 82 -7.32 24.11 2.08
N GLN A 83 -6.74 23.14 1.36
CA GLN A 83 -6.21 23.33 0.01
C GLN A 83 -7.35 23.30 -1.02
N SER A 84 -7.80 24.49 -1.43
CA SER A 84 -8.93 24.65 -2.37
C SER A 84 -8.58 24.41 -3.85
N THR A 85 -7.30 24.18 -4.17
CA THR A 85 -6.82 23.99 -5.55
C THR A 85 -5.81 22.86 -5.61
N ALA A 86 -5.70 22.22 -6.76
CA ALA A 86 -4.67 21.20 -6.97
C ALA A 86 -3.25 21.76 -6.73
N GLN A 87 -2.40 20.95 -6.13
CA GLN A 87 -1.01 21.25 -5.80
C GLN A 87 -0.07 20.19 -6.39
N PRO A 88 1.24 20.46 -6.44
CA PRO A 88 1.85 21.78 -6.32
C PRO A 88 1.50 22.68 -7.51
N SER A 89 1.56 24.01 -7.32
CA SER A 89 1.35 24.98 -8.42
C SER A 89 2.43 24.97 -9.50
N ALA A 90 3.58 24.34 -9.23
CA ALA A 90 4.69 24.12 -10.14
C ALA A 90 5.37 22.79 -9.79
N THR A 91 6.10 22.17 -10.71
CA THR A 91 6.80 20.91 -10.45
C THR A 91 7.81 21.07 -9.31
N TYR A 92 7.78 20.15 -8.34
CA TYR A 92 8.80 20.04 -7.29
C TYR A 92 9.75 18.91 -7.68
N SER A 93 11.05 19.18 -7.67
CA SER A 93 12.06 18.13 -7.83
C SER A 93 12.98 18.10 -6.61
N TYR A 94 13.16 16.91 -6.06
CA TYR A 94 14.15 16.60 -5.04
C TYR A 94 15.27 15.84 -5.73
N GLU A 95 16.50 16.32 -5.58
CA GLU A 95 17.68 15.61 -6.11
C GLU A 95 17.90 14.28 -5.41
N GLU A 96 17.51 14.20 -4.14
CA GLU A 96 17.52 12.99 -3.32
C GLU A 96 16.27 12.99 -2.44
N TYR A 97 15.56 11.89 -2.37
CA TYR A 97 14.42 11.70 -1.50
C TYR A 97 14.47 10.25 -1.04
N LYS A 98 14.35 10.05 0.26
CA LYS A 98 14.54 8.73 0.84
C LYS A 98 13.40 8.38 1.78
N ILE A 99 12.90 7.16 1.60
CA ILE A 99 11.86 6.55 2.41
C ILE A 99 12.42 5.25 2.96
N VAL A 100 12.35 5.12 4.28
CA VAL A 100 12.74 3.92 5.01
C VAL A 100 11.55 3.41 5.78
N LEU A 101 11.26 2.12 5.64
CA LEU A 101 10.30 1.41 6.48
C LEU A 101 11.04 0.48 7.44
N ALA A 102 10.55 0.39 8.67
CA ALA A 102 11.14 -0.45 9.70
C ALA A 102 10.10 -0.94 10.69
N GLN A 103 10.41 -2.04 11.38
CA GLN A 103 9.68 -2.39 12.59
C GLN A 103 10.10 -1.44 13.70
N ALA A 104 9.17 -1.03 14.56
CA ALA A 104 9.51 -0.18 15.69
C ALA A 104 10.37 -0.92 16.73
N ALA A 105 11.43 -0.27 17.21
CA ALA A 105 12.25 -0.75 18.31
C ALA A 105 11.68 -0.36 19.69
N ASN A 106 10.95 0.76 19.75
CA ASN A 106 10.37 1.32 20.97
C ASN A 106 8.85 1.41 20.86
N SER A 107 8.17 1.48 22.00
CA SER A 107 6.74 1.81 22.04
C SER A 107 6.50 3.25 21.54
N ILE A 108 5.27 3.58 21.12
CA ILE A 108 4.89 4.97 20.79
C ILE A 108 5.22 5.94 21.94
N ALA A 109 4.99 5.52 23.18
CA ALA A 109 5.22 6.36 24.36
C ALA A 109 6.72 6.62 24.60
N ASP A 110 7.56 5.64 24.27
CA ASP A 110 8.99 5.60 24.58
C ASP A 110 9.89 5.87 23.37
N MET A 111 9.35 6.44 22.28
CA MET A 111 10.16 6.83 21.12
C MET A 111 11.36 7.70 21.55
N SER A 112 12.55 7.34 21.07
CA SER A 112 13.80 8.09 21.24
C SER A 112 13.85 9.29 20.30
N ALA A 113 14.47 10.39 20.73
CA ALA A 113 14.78 11.54 19.88
C ALA A 113 15.79 11.23 18.76
N THR A 114 16.51 10.11 18.87
CA THR A 114 17.43 9.59 17.86
C THR A 114 16.69 8.66 16.92
N PHE A 115 16.66 8.97 15.62
CA PHE A 115 15.85 8.23 14.65
C PHE A 115 16.21 6.75 14.55
N ALA A 116 17.51 6.42 14.57
CA ALA A 116 17.99 5.05 14.43
C ALA A 116 17.58 4.15 15.60
N ASP A 117 17.48 4.71 16.81
CA ASP A 117 17.12 3.97 18.02
C ASP A 117 15.67 3.48 18.00
N ASN A 118 14.83 4.01 17.11
CA ASN A 118 13.42 3.63 16.96
C ASN A 118 13.19 2.54 15.91
N MET A 119 14.21 2.08 15.20
CA MET A 119 14.05 1.18 14.04
C MET A 119 14.79 -0.14 14.24
N VAL A 120 14.08 -1.25 14.00
CA VAL A 120 14.66 -2.59 13.86
C VAL A 120 14.68 -2.96 12.37
N SER A 121 15.84 -3.39 11.88
CA SER A 121 16.06 -3.84 10.49
C SER A 121 15.46 -2.90 9.44
N PRO A 122 15.87 -1.61 9.40
CA PRO A 122 15.34 -0.64 8.46
C PRO A 122 15.62 -1.03 7.01
N VAL A 123 14.64 -0.83 6.14
CA VAL A 123 14.74 -1.06 4.69
C VAL A 123 14.53 0.26 3.98
N ALA A 124 15.51 0.70 3.18
CA ALA A 124 15.32 1.80 2.26
C ALA A 124 14.45 1.31 1.08
N VAL A 125 13.18 1.68 1.13
CA VAL A 125 12.18 1.26 0.14
C VAL A 125 12.18 2.18 -1.09
N PHE A 126 12.66 3.41 -0.92
CA PHE A 126 12.89 4.37 -2.00
C PHE A 126 14.13 5.21 -1.63
N ASP A 127 15.07 5.35 -2.54
CA ASP A 127 16.29 6.13 -2.35
C ASP A 127 16.78 6.69 -3.69
N GLY A 128 16.38 7.91 -4.02
CA GLY A 128 16.69 8.50 -5.31
C GLY A 128 15.99 9.83 -5.57
N PRO A 129 16.14 10.40 -6.77
CA PRO A 129 15.47 11.65 -7.12
C PRO A 129 13.95 11.44 -7.19
N LEU A 130 13.20 12.41 -6.66
CA LEU A 130 11.73 12.42 -6.70
C LEU A 130 11.24 13.66 -7.44
N THR A 131 10.33 13.48 -8.39
CA THR A 131 9.63 14.58 -9.06
C THR A 131 8.14 14.51 -8.81
N ILE A 132 7.58 15.57 -8.25
CA ILE A 132 6.15 15.77 -8.09
C ILE A 132 5.71 16.80 -9.11
N THR A 133 4.95 16.37 -10.13
CA THR A 133 4.50 17.24 -11.21
C THR A 133 3.45 18.23 -10.72
N ALA A 134 3.35 19.39 -11.39
CA ALA A 134 2.33 20.38 -11.09
C ALA A 134 0.91 19.79 -11.14
N ALA A 135 0.05 20.19 -10.21
CA ALA A 135 -1.35 19.77 -10.07
C ALA A 135 -1.58 18.24 -9.94
N SER A 136 -0.56 17.47 -9.52
CA SER A 136 -0.67 16.02 -9.32
C SER A 136 -1.40 15.62 -8.04
N TYR A 137 -1.65 16.56 -7.13
CA TYR A 137 -2.41 16.37 -5.91
C TYR A 137 -3.73 17.15 -6.03
N PRO A 138 -4.89 16.48 -6.10
CA PRO A 138 -6.18 17.13 -6.18
C PRO A 138 -6.49 17.99 -4.93
N GLY A 139 -7.14 19.12 -5.13
CA GLY A 139 -7.59 20.03 -4.08
C GLY A 139 -9.03 20.48 -4.31
N GLY A 140 -9.71 20.99 -3.28
CA GLY A 140 -11.08 21.50 -3.36
C GLY A 140 -12.18 20.58 -2.79
N SER A 141 -11.80 19.46 -2.16
CA SER A 141 -12.70 18.51 -1.49
C SER A 141 -12.32 18.31 -0.02
N THR A 142 -13.19 17.65 0.76
CA THR A 142 -12.91 17.27 2.16
C THR A 142 -13.43 15.85 2.45
N PRO A 143 -12.55 14.84 2.56
CA PRO A 143 -11.11 14.89 2.27
C PRO A 143 -10.82 15.09 0.78
N ASN A 144 -9.60 15.54 0.48
CA ASN A 144 -9.11 15.55 -0.90
C ASN A 144 -8.76 14.14 -1.39
N ASP A 145 -8.79 13.95 -2.71
CA ASP A 145 -8.32 12.70 -3.32
C ASP A 145 -6.80 12.54 -3.14
N TRP A 146 -6.35 11.30 -3.23
CA TRP A 146 -4.93 10.94 -3.15
C TRP A 146 -4.15 11.51 -4.33
N GLY A 147 -2.96 12.05 -4.05
CA GLY A 147 -2.00 12.45 -5.07
C GLY A 147 -1.24 11.27 -5.65
N ALA A 148 -0.16 11.58 -6.36
CA ALA A 148 0.69 10.57 -6.99
C ALA A 148 1.29 9.58 -5.96
N THR A 149 1.27 8.29 -6.31
CA THR A 149 1.96 7.24 -5.54
C THR A 149 3.46 7.32 -5.80
N ILE A 150 4.25 7.34 -4.73
CA ILE A 150 5.68 7.08 -4.76
C ILE A 150 5.86 5.57 -4.67
N ALA A 151 6.19 4.95 -5.79
CA ALA A 151 6.46 3.52 -5.86
C ALA A 151 7.78 3.19 -5.14
N PHE A 152 7.82 2.06 -4.45
CA PHE A 152 9.01 1.56 -3.80
C PHE A 152 9.86 0.75 -4.78
N ASP A 153 11.16 1.00 -4.78
CA ASP A 153 12.15 0.21 -5.52
C ASP A 153 12.38 -1.15 -4.86
N VAL A 154 12.21 -1.19 -3.53
CA VAL A 154 12.33 -2.40 -2.70
C VAL A 154 11.05 -2.56 -1.89
N PRO A 155 10.24 -3.60 -2.15
CA PRO A 155 9.06 -3.87 -1.32
C PRO A 155 9.44 -4.15 0.13
N TYR A 156 8.65 -3.65 1.07
CA TYR A 156 8.85 -3.93 2.49
C TYR A 156 7.88 -5.02 2.96
N ALA A 157 8.43 -6.15 3.41
CA ALA A 157 7.64 -7.21 4.03
C ALA A 157 7.24 -6.81 5.46
N TYR A 158 5.95 -6.57 5.68
CA TYR A 158 5.40 -6.23 6.98
C TYR A 158 5.58 -7.39 7.97
N GLN A 159 6.35 -7.18 9.03
CA GLN A 159 6.68 -8.22 10.02
C GLN A 159 5.63 -8.36 11.13
N GLY A 160 4.57 -7.54 11.08
CA GLY A 160 3.68 -7.34 12.23
C GLY A 160 4.26 -6.35 13.24
N GLY A 161 3.45 -5.98 14.23
CA GLY A 161 3.83 -4.97 15.23
C GLY A 161 3.78 -3.55 14.67
N ASP A 162 4.32 -2.62 15.44
CA ASP A 162 4.31 -1.19 15.10
C ASP A 162 5.23 -0.92 13.90
N LEU A 163 4.77 -0.04 13.01
CA LEU A 163 5.47 0.36 11.79
C LEU A 163 6.10 1.74 11.98
N VAL A 164 7.37 1.87 11.58
CA VAL A 164 8.07 3.15 11.47
C VAL A 164 8.25 3.51 10.01
N VAL A 165 7.90 4.75 9.68
CA VAL A 165 8.13 5.40 8.39
C VAL A 165 9.10 6.56 8.61
N TRP A 166 10.29 6.50 8.03
CA TRP A 166 11.27 7.56 8.09
C TRP A 166 11.48 8.16 6.70
N ILE A 167 11.35 9.48 6.59
CA ILE A 167 11.44 10.20 5.34
C ILE A 167 12.43 11.35 5.50
N THR A 168 13.30 11.52 4.51
CA THR A 168 14.27 12.62 4.48
C THR A 168 14.45 13.14 3.06
N HIS A 169 14.64 14.44 2.93
CA HIS A 169 14.90 15.09 1.66
C HIS A 169 15.62 16.44 1.86
N PRO A 170 16.40 16.91 0.88
CA PRO A 170 16.94 18.27 0.84
C PRO A 170 15.83 19.25 0.43
N ALA A 171 16.18 20.52 0.19
CA ALA A 171 15.24 21.46 -0.39
C ALA A 171 14.77 20.99 -1.78
N ALA A 172 13.49 21.21 -2.08
CA ALA A 172 12.99 21.04 -3.45
C ALA A 172 13.47 22.18 -4.34
N SER A 173 13.62 21.93 -5.64
CA SER A 173 14.04 22.92 -6.64
C SER A 173 13.01 24.05 -6.89
N GLY A 174 11.78 23.92 -6.40
CA GLY A 174 10.72 24.90 -6.59
C GLY A 174 9.58 24.77 -5.57
N GLY A 175 8.70 25.78 -5.55
CA GLY A 175 7.48 25.80 -4.75
C GLY A 175 7.56 26.49 -3.39
N SER A 176 6.42 26.50 -2.69
CA SER A 176 6.22 27.06 -1.34
C SER A 176 5.98 26.01 -0.26
N GLY A 177 6.03 24.71 -0.61
CA GLY A 177 5.45 23.65 0.20
C GLY A 177 3.95 23.53 0.00
N MET A 178 3.43 22.34 0.26
CA MET A 178 2.00 22.07 0.33
C MET A 178 1.64 21.46 1.67
N PHE A 179 0.46 21.79 2.20
CA PHE A 179 -0.05 21.14 3.39
C PHE A 179 -0.77 19.85 2.99
N LEU A 180 -0.28 18.76 3.55
CA LEU A 180 -0.88 17.44 3.45
C LEU A 180 -1.76 17.22 4.68
N ASP A 181 -2.81 16.45 4.49
CA ASP A 181 -3.71 16.09 5.57
C ASP A 181 -2.93 15.41 6.71
N ALA A 182 -3.28 15.75 7.95
CA ALA A 182 -2.63 15.26 9.14
C ALA A 182 -3.62 15.02 10.29
N MET A 183 -3.32 13.99 11.05
CA MET A 183 -4.05 13.63 12.25
C MET A 183 -3.26 14.03 13.49
N VAL A 184 -3.91 14.71 14.44
CA VAL A 184 -3.29 15.17 15.69
C VAL A 184 -2.94 13.98 16.58
N GLY A 185 -1.76 13.99 17.21
CA GLY A 185 -1.19 12.84 17.91
C GLY A 185 -2.13 12.17 18.93
N THR A 186 -2.19 10.84 18.92
CA THR A 186 -2.89 10.01 19.92
C THR A 186 -1.90 9.05 20.62
N ALA A 187 -2.41 8.07 21.36
CA ALA A 187 -1.59 6.99 21.90
C ALA A 187 -1.13 5.98 20.82
N ASP A 188 -1.77 5.98 19.65
CA ASP A 188 -1.57 4.97 18.60
C ASP A 188 -0.57 5.42 17.51
N TYR A 189 -0.14 6.67 17.51
CA TYR A 189 0.88 7.16 16.58
C TYR A 189 1.59 8.40 17.11
N ARG A 190 2.83 8.60 16.68
CA ARG A 190 3.65 9.75 17.07
C ARG A 190 4.66 10.10 15.99
N GLY A 191 5.05 11.37 15.94
CA GLY A 191 6.03 11.89 15.00
C GLY A 191 7.29 12.43 15.67
N LEU A 192 8.41 12.38 14.95
CA LEU A 192 9.63 13.13 15.22
C LEU A 192 9.96 13.99 14.02
N ARG A 193 10.38 15.24 14.24
CA ARG A 193 10.68 16.17 13.16
C ARG A 193 11.96 16.96 13.38
N ASN A 194 12.84 16.91 12.37
CA ASN A 194 13.86 17.91 12.14
C ASN A 194 13.44 18.77 10.94
N ALA A 195 13.13 20.04 11.20
CA ALA A 195 12.55 20.95 10.22
C ALA A 195 13.59 21.76 9.41
N SER A 196 14.88 21.42 9.49
CA SER A 196 15.94 22.25 8.92
C SER A 196 17.09 21.48 8.29
N THR A 197 17.15 20.16 8.47
CA THR A 197 18.34 19.39 8.13
C THR A 197 17.96 18.14 7.37
N PHE A 198 18.62 17.94 6.24
CA PHE A 198 18.59 16.70 5.47
C PHE A 198 19.50 15.67 6.15
N ASN A 199 19.04 14.41 6.24
CA ASN A 199 19.74 13.32 6.93
C ASN A 199 20.09 13.64 8.40
N ALA A 200 19.18 14.35 9.09
CA ALA A 200 19.35 14.57 10.52
C ALA A 200 19.34 13.23 11.27
N THR A 201 20.18 13.10 12.29
CA THR A 201 20.24 11.89 13.14
C THR A 201 19.28 11.96 14.34
N THR A 202 18.91 13.19 14.73
CA THR A 202 18.02 13.46 15.87
C THR A 202 16.95 14.50 15.51
N ALA A 203 15.87 14.50 16.28
CA ALA A 203 14.76 15.41 16.11
C ALA A 203 14.01 15.66 17.43
N ASN A 204 13.12 16.65 17.39
CA ASN A 204 12.15 16.84 18.47
C ASN A 204 11.01 15.84 18.29
N ILE A 205 10.58 15.24 19.40
CA ILE A 205 9.30 14.53 19.47
C ILE A 205 8.19 15.57 19.36
N VAL A 206 7.26 15.36 18.42
CA VAL A 206 6.18 16.30 18.15
C VAL A 206 4.82 15.67 18.42
N SER A 207 3.91 16.48 18.95
CA SER A 207 2.51 16.13 19.21
C SER A 207 1.54 16.77 18.22
N ASP A 208 2.05 17.53 17.25
CA ASP A 208 1.26 18.22 16.23
C ASP A 208 0.64 17.26 15.19
N GLY A 209 1.01 15.98 15.27
CA GLY A 209 0.36 14.90 14.53
C GLY A 209 1.30 14.12 13.63
N VAL A 210 0.68 13.29 12.79
CA VAL A 210 1.34 12.54 11.72
C VAL A 210 0.63 12.84 10.40
N THR A 211 1.39 12.92 9.32
CA THR A 211 0.83 13.08 7.97
C THR A 211 0.04 11.83 7.61
N VAL A 212 -1.19 12.02 7.15
CA VAL A 212 -2.05 10.96 6.64
C VAL A 212 -1.45 10.40 5.36
N MET A 213 -1.30 9.08 5.31
CA MET A 213 -0.73 8.38 4.17
C MET A 213 -1.57 7.17 3.79
N ARG A 214 -1.47 6.76 2.52
CA ARG A 214 -1.97 5.48 2.03
C ARG A 214 -0.79 4.61 1.65
N LEU A 215 -0.70 3.42 2.22
CA LEU A 215 0.27 2.40 1.82
C LEU A 215 -0.41 1.40 0.89
N GLU A 216 0.17 1.20 -0.28
CA GLU A 216 -0.25 0.17 -1.23
C GLU A 216 0.51 -1.12 -0.92
N PHE A 217 -0.19 -2.25 -0.91
CA PHE A 217 0.39 -3.54 -0.59
C PHE A 217 -0.19 -4.71 -1.36
N THR A 218 0.66 -5.71 -1.59
CA THR A 218 0.23 -7.03 -2.06
C THR A 218 0.13 -7.99 -0.87
N PRO A 219 -1.07 -8.50 -0.53
CA PRO A 219 -1.21 -9.50 0.52
C PRO A 219 -0.56 -10.81 0.07
N ILE A 220 0.19 -11.46 0.97
CA ILE A 220 0.64 -12.83 0.72
C ILE A 220 -0.56 -13.76 0.91
N PRO A 221 -0.93 -14.59 -0.09
CA PRO A 221 -2.03 -15.53 0.04
C PRO A 221 -1.78 -16.47 1.22
N GLU A 222 -2.74 -16.57 2.14
CA GLU A 222 -2.65 -17.56 3.21
C GLU A 222 -2.56 -18.98 2.61
N PRO A 223 -1.83 -19.93 3.26
CA PRO A 223 -1.68 -21.30 2.78
C PRO A 223 -3.02 -22.00 2.49
N THR A 224 -4.07 -21.62 3.21
CA THR A 224 -5.44 -22.13 3.05
C THR A 224 -6.09 -21.71 1.74
N THR A 225 -5.83 -20.48 1.25
CA THR A 225 -6.31 -19.96 -0.04
C THR A 225 -5.66 -20.71 -1.21
N VAL A 226 -4.38 -21.05 -1.08
CA VAL A 226 -3.67 -21.88 -2.06
C VAL A 226 -4.23 -23.32 -2.05
N ALA A 227 -4.52 -23.85 -0.86
CA ALA A 227 -5.06 -25.20 -0.71
C ALA A 227 -6.51 -25.35 -1.24
N THR A 228 -7.38 -24.35 -1.07
CA THR A 228 -8.74 -24.37 -1.63
C THR A 228 -8.75 -24.24 -3.15
N LEU A 229 -7.91 -23.39 -3.73
CA LEU A 229 -7.75 -23.29 -5.19
C LEU A 229 -7.22 -24.60 -5.79
N ALA A 230 -6.22 -25.22 -5.15
CA ALA A 230 -5.67 -26.51 -5.58
C ALA A 230 -6.69 -27.66 -5.39
N GLY A 231 -7.44 -27.65 -4.29
CA GLY A 231 -8.45 -28.65 -3.96
C GLY A 231 -9.64 -28.69 -4.93
N LEU A 232 -10.13 -27.52 -5.36
CA LEU A 232 -11.19 -27.43 -6.37
C LEU A 232 -10.74 -27.92 -7.75
N GLY A 233 -9.49 -27.65 -8.13
CA GLY A 233 -8.90 -28.17 -9.38
C GLY A 233 -8.83 -29.71 -9.40
N LEU A 234 -8.50 -30.34 -8.28
CA LEU A 234 -8.44 -31.80 -8.16
C LEU A 234 -9.83 -32.47 -8.13
N LEU A 235 -10.84 -31.83 -7.55
CA LEU A 235 -12.22 -32.32 -7.57
C LEU A 235 -12.83 -32.28 -8.99
N GLY A 236 -12.53 -31.24 -9.76
CA GLY A 236 -12.91 -31.15 -11.18
C GLY A 236 -12.31 -32.28 -12.02
N LEU A 237 -11.01 -32.57 -11.85
CA LEU A 237 -10.31 -33.63 -12.59
C LEU A 237 -10.78 -35.05 -12.21
N THR A 238 -11.13 -35.29 -10.94
CA THR A 238 -11.62 -36.60 -10.48
C THR A 238 -13.08 -36.84 -10.87
N GLY A 239 -13.94 -35.81 -10.84
CA GLY A 239 -15.32 -35.88 -11.35
C GLY A 239 -15.36 -36.19 -12.86
N TRP A 240 -14.48 -35.55 -13.63
CA TRP A 240 -14.40 -35.76 -15.09
C TRP A 240 -13.93 -37.18 -15.47
N ARG A 241 -13.01 -37.77 -14.69
CA ARG A 241 -12.57 -39.17 -14.88
C ARG A 241 -13.66 -40.20 -14.60
N ARG A 242 -14.55 -39.95 -13.63
CA ARG A 242 -15.67 -40.84 -13.32
C ARG A 242 -16.74 -40.83 -14.40
N LEU A 243 -17.05 -39.66 -14.95
CA LEU A 243 -18.02 -39.53 -16.05
C LEU A 243 -17.58 -40.25 -17.33
N ARG A 244 -16.27 -40.31 -17.62
CA ARG A 244 -15.75 -41.07 -18.76
C ARG A 244 -15.84 -42.60 -18.61
N ARG A 245 -15.83 -43.13 -17.38
CA ARG A 245 -15.94 -44.58 -17.15
C ARG A 245 -17.38 -45.08 -17.21
N ALA A 246 -18.36 -44.24 -16.85
CA ALA A 246 -19.78 -44.59 -16.92
C ALA A 246 -20.33 -44.66 -18.37
N ALA A 247 -19.66 -44.00 -19.33
CA ALA A 247 -20.05 -44.00 -20.75
C ALA A 247 -19.47 -45.19 -21.56
N ALA A 248 -18.69 -46.07 -20.94
CA ALA A 248 -17.99 -47.17 -21.62
C ALA A 248 -18.54 -48.56 -21.23
N THR A 249 -19.84 -48.68 -21.02
CA THR A 249 -20.49 -50.00 -20.81
C THR A 249 -20.85 -50.60 -22.17
N PRO A 250 -20.25 -51.73 -22.59
CA PRO A 250 -20.60 -52.36 -23.86
C PRO A 250 -21.94 -53.10 -23.71
N ILE A 251 -22.89 -52.80 -24.60
CA ILE A 251 -24.13 -53.56 -24.72
C ILE A 251 -23.77 -54.91 -25.36
N ALA A 252 -23.80 -55.96 -24.54
CA ALA A 252 -23.72 -57.35 -25.00
C ALA A 252 -25.06 -57.75 -25.63
N GLY A 253 -24.97 -58.54 -26.69
CA GLY A 253 -26.03 -58.74 -27.67
C GLY A 253 -27.21 -59.60 -27.22
N TYR A 254 -28.27 -59.46 -28.01
CA TYR A 254 -29.20 -60.53 -28.38
C TYR A 254 -29.54 -60.35 -29.87
#